data_AF-A0A7V1XMM8-F1
#
_entry.id   AF-A0A7V1XMM8-F1
#
_cell.length_a   1.000
_cell.length_b   1.000
_cell.length_c   1.000
_cell.angle_alpha   90.00
_cell.angle_beta   90.00
_cell.angle_gamma   90.00
#
_symmetry.space_group_name_H-M   'P 1'
#
loop_
_entity.id
_entity.type
_entity.pdbx_description
1 polymer ?
#
loop_
_entity_poly.entity_id
_entity_poly.type
_entity_poly.pdbx_seq_one_letter_code
_entity_poly.pdbx_strand_id
1 'polypeptide(L)'
;ETAVRFQLWHALAVLAAVFVGSLDIVGATASGSELAAYRPLVLWAGTMGWPAAAAGWLFVAGTVLFSGSLYALALTGHRRWGAVAPVGGACFLLGWAALALAAASA
;
A
#
# COMPACT_ATOMS: atom_id res chain seq x y z
N GLU A 1 -20.14 3.37 -20.62
CA GLU A 1 -18.68 3.17 -20.72
C GLU A 1 -17.82 4.22 -20.01
N THR A 2 -18.24 5.49 -19.97
CA THR A 2 -17.47 6.57 -19.31
C THR A 2 -17.40 6.46 -17.78
N ALA A 3 -18.50 6.10 -17.11
CA ALA A 3 -18.56 6.03 -15.64
C ALA A 3 -17.58 5.02 -15.02
N VAL A 4 -17.51 3.81 -15.59
CA VAL A 4 -16.55 2.77 -15.15
C VAL A 4 -15.11 3.24 -15.34
N ARG A 5 -14.83 3.93 -16.45
CA ARG A 5 -13.51 4.48 -16.75
C ARG A 5 -13.12 5.58 -15.76
N PHE A 6 -14.07 6.42 -15.32
CA PHE A 6 -13.82 7.42 -14.28
C PHE A 6 -13.59 6.81 -12.90
N GLN A 7 -14.33 5.76 -12.53
CA GLN A 7 -14.12 5.04 -11.28
C GLN A 7 -12.73 4.38 -11.24
N LEU A 8 -12.27 3.85 -12.36
CA LEU A 8 -10.90 3.36 -12.53
C LEU A 8 -9.87 4.47 -12.29
N TRP A 9 -9.99 5.60 -12.99
CA TRP A 9 -9.04 6.72 -12.84
C TRP A 9 -9.03 7.30 -11.43
N HIS A 10 -10.18 7.40 -10.77
CA HIS A 10 -10.25 7.83 -9.37
C HIS A 10 -9.59 6.82 -8.42
N ALA A 11 -9.85 5.52 -8.59
CA ALA A 11 -9.20 4.48 -7.79
C ALA A 11 -7.67 4.50 -7.96
N LEU A 12 -7.18 4.66 -9.19
CA LEU A 12 -5.75 4.78 -9.48
C LEU A 12 -5.14 6.05 -8.88
N ALA A 13 -5.85 7.19 -8.94
CA ALA A 13 -5.38 8.44 -8.35
C ALA A 13 -5.29 8.36 -6.82
N VAL A 14 -6.28 7.76 -6.17
CA VAL A 14 -6.26 7.52 -4.71
C VAL A 14 -5.11 6.58 -4.34
N LEU A 15 -4.92 5.50 -5.11
CA LEU A 15 -3.82 4.55 -4.90
C LEU A 15 -2.45 5.24 -5.02
N ALA A 16 -2.26 6.06 -6.06
CA ALA A 16 -1.02 6.80 -6.29
C ALA A 16 -0.75 7.83 -5.19
N ALA A 17 -1.77 8.56 -4.74
CA ALA A 17 -1.62 9.54 -3.66
C ALA A 17 -1.22 8.89 -2.33
N VAL A 18 -1.84 7.74 -2.00
CA VAL A 18 -1.48 6.94 -0.82
C VAL A 18 -0.06 6.38 -0.95
N PHE A 19 0.36 5.96 -2.14
CA PHE A 19 1.70 5.44 -2.39
C PHE A 19 2.78 6.52 -2.22
N VAL A 20 2.59 7.71 -2.80
CA VAL A 20 3.54 8.83 -2.69
C VAL A 20 3.68 9.28 -1.25
N GLY A 21 2.57 9.48 -0.52
CA GLY A 21 2.63 9.87 0.90
C GLY A 21 3.25 8.80 1.80
N SER A 22 3.19 7.52 1.43
CA SER A 22 3.82 6.43 2.19
C SER A 22 5.35 6.39 2.02
N LEU A 23 5.87 6.82 0.86
CA LEU A 23 7.32 6.92 0.62
C LEU A 23 7.98 8.02 1.46
N ASP A 24 7.28 9.13 1.68
CA ASP A 24 7.74 10.23 2.53
C ASP A 24 7.87 9.80 4.01
N ILE A 25 7.05 8.85 4.47
CA ILE A 25 7.10 8.29 5.84
C ILE A 25 8.34 7.40 6.03
N VAL A 26 8.77 6.67 5.00
CA VAL A 26 9.96 5.81 5.04
C VAL A 26 11.26 6.64 4.95
N GLY A 27 11.23 7.78 4.24
CA GLY A 27 12.37 8.71 4.06
C GLY A 27 12.63 9.64 5.25
N ALA A 28 11.66 9.83 6.15
CA ALA A 28 11.81 10.66 7.36
C ALA A 28 12.70 10.04 8.46
N THR A 29 13.51 9.04 8.12
CA THR A 29 14.53 8.43 9.00
C THR A 29 15.86 9.19 9.01
N ALA A 30 15.97 10.37 8.37
CA ALA A 30 17.21 11.15 8.34
C ALA A 30 17.10 12.55 8.99
N SER A 31 17.99 12.75 9.97
CA SER A 31 18.45 14.00 10.60
C SER A 31 17.45 14.84 11.41
N GLY A 32 17.79 14.99 12.69
CA GLY A 32 17.06 15.75 13.69
C GLY A 32 17.14 17.27 13.54
N SER A 33 16.28 17.91 14.33
CA SER A 33 16.14 19.35 14.66
C SER A 33 15.06 20.17 13.94
N GLU A 34 14.62 19.85 12.71
CA GLU A 34 13.50 20.58 12.06
C GLU A 34 12.11 20.03 12.41
N LEU A 35 12.06 18.88 13.07
CA LEU A 35 10.84 18.14 13.42
C LEU A 35 9.96 18.84 14.48
N ALA A 36 10.37 19.98 15.03
CA ALA A 36 9.66 20.67 16.09
C ALA A 36 8.28 21.22 15.66
N ALA A 37 8.13 21.59 14.38
CA ALA A 37 6.90 22.10 13.81
C ALA A 37 5.90 21.00 13.40
N TYR A 38 6.38 19.77 13.15
CA TYR A 38 5.58 18.62 12.70
C TYR A 38 5.35 17.55 13.78
N ARG A 39 5.74 17.83 15.04
CA ARG A 39 5.68 16.89 16.19
C ARG A 39 4.31 16.22 16.36
N PRO A 40 3.20 16.89 15.97
CA PRO A 40 1.93 16.29 15.64
C PRO A 40 2.02 14.90 15.08
N LEU A 41 2.34 14.96 13.79
CA LEU A 41 2.30 13.94 12.76
C LEU A 41 3.44 12.94 12.87
N VAL A 42 4.60 13.40 13.34
CA VAL A 42 5.80 12.58 13.48
C VAL A 42 5.70 11.60 14.66
N LEU A 43 5.04 11.97 15.76
CA LEU A 43 4.93 11.08 16.93
C LEU A 43 3.96 9.90 16.72
N TRP A 44 2.97 10.01 15.81
CA TRP A 44 2.17 8.85 15.42
C TRP A 44 2.87 7.95 14.38
N ALA A 45 3.84 8.50 13.62
CA ALA A 45 4.59 7.75 12.63
C ALA A 45 5.84 7.05 13.21
N GLY A 46 6.48 7.66 14.22
CA GLY A 46 7.74 7.20 14.83
C GLY A 46 7.64 5.93 15.69
N THR A 47 6.45 5.35 15.85
CA THR A 47 6.20 4.11 16.60
C THR A 47 5.74 2.96 15.71
N MET A 48 5.78 3.10 14.37
CA MET A 48 5.54 1.96 13.50
C MET A 48 6.72 1.00 13.61
N GLY A 49 6.57 -0.02 14.46
CA GLY A 49 7.50 -1.14 14.49
C GLY A 49 7.68 -1.73 13.09
N TRP A 50 8.82 -2.37 12.85
CA TRP A 50 9.11 -3.09 11.59
C TRP A 50 7.94 -3.97 11.06
N PRO A 51 7.08 -4.62 11.88
CA PRO A 51 5.91 -5.34 11.36
C PRO A 51 4.83 -4.43 10.76
N ALA A 52 4.62 -3.21 11.28
CA ALA A 52 3.66 -2.26 10.73
C ALA A 52 4.12 -1.71 9.37
N ALA A 53 5.42 -1.42 9.24
CA ALA A 53 6.02 -1.02 7.96
C ALA A 53 5.92 -2.16 6.92
N ALA A 54 6.22 -3.40 7.32
CA ALA A 54 6.06 -4.58 6.46
C ALA A 54 4.61 -4.77 6.01
N ALA A 55 3.63 -4.58 6.90
CA ALA A 55 2.20 -4.65 6.57
C ALA A 55 1.82 -3.63 5.49
N GLY A 56 2.23 -2.37 5.64
CA GLY A 56 1.96 -1.31 4.66
C GLY A 56 2.47 -1.66 3.25
N TRP A 57 3.72 -2.10 3.15
CA TRP A 57 4.30 -2.53 1.86
C TRP A 57 3.62 -3.76 1.26
N LEU A 58 3.23 -4.72 2.09
CA LEU A 58 2.50 -5.91 1.65
C LEU A 58 1.10 -5.57 1.13
N PHE A 59 0.39 -4.62 1.74
CA PHE A 59 -0.89 -4.13 1.22
C PHE A 59 -0.74 -3.41 -0.12
N VAL A 60 0.31 -2.60 -0.28
CA VAL A 60 0.58 -1.94 -1.56
C VAL A 60 0.91 -2.96 -2.65
N ALA A 61 1.86 -3.85 -2.40
CA ALA A 61 2.23 -4.91 -3.35
C ALA A 61 1.02 -5.78 -3.70
N GLY A 62 0.23 -6.14 -2.69
CA GLY A 62 -1.04 -6.87 -2.86
C GLY A 62 -2.00 -6.13 -3.77
N THR A 63 -2.19 -4.83 -3.57
CA THR A 63 -3.11 -4.01 -4.41
C THR A 63 -2.65 -3.94 -5.86
N VAL A 64 -1.37 -3.65 -6.09
CA VAL A 64 -0.82 -3.55 -7.45
C VAL A 64 -0.90 -4.89 -8.18
N LEU A 65 -0.49 -5.98 -7.54
CA LEU A 65 -0.48 -7.31 -8.17
C LEU A 65 -1.90 -7.86 -8.34
N PHE A 66 -2.77 -7.72 -7.34
CA PHE A 66 -4.13 -8.25 -7.38
C PHE A 66 -5.01 -7.43 -8.34
N SER A 67 -5.20 -6.14 -8.06
CA SER A 67 -6.09 -5.29 -8.86
C SER A 67 -5.51 -5.02 -10.25
N GLY A 68 -4.20 -4.80 -10.35
CA GLY A 68 -3.53 -4.57 -11.64
C GLY A 68 -3.64 -5.76 -12.59
N SER A 69 -3.50 -6.99 -12.07
CA SER A 69 -3.67 -8.19 -12.91
C SER A 69 -5.10 -8.41 -13.39
N LEU A 70 -6.10 -8.11 -12.56
CA LEU A 70 -7.51 -8.15 -12.97
C LEU A 70 -7.84 -7.09 -14.01
N TYR A 71 -7.28 -5.87 -13.88
CA TYR A 71 -7.42 -4.85 -14.93
C TYR A 71 -6.75 -5.27 -16.23
N ALA A 72 -5.53 -5.82 -16.16
CA ALA A 72 -4.86 -6.36 -17.33
C ALA A 72 -5.67 -7.48 -17.98
N LEU A 73 -6.25 -8.39 -17.19
CA LEU A 73 -7.14 -9.44 -17.69
C LEU A 73 -8.40 -8.86 -18.36
N ALA A 74 -9.03 -7.85 -17.76
CA ALA A 74 -10.24 -7.23 -18.30
C ALA A 74 -9.98 -6.44 -19.60
N LEU A 75 -8.83 -5.77 -19.71
CA LEU A 75 -8.48 -4.96 -20.87
C LEU A 75 -7.89 -5.78 -22.02
N THR A 76 -7.11 -6.82 -21.72
CA THR A 76 -6.41 -7.62 -22.75
C THR A 76 -7.09 -8.95 -23.07
N GLY A 77 -8.01 -9.41 -22.22
CA GLY A 77 -8.61 -10.75 -22.32
C GLY A 77 -7.64 -11.90 -22.08
N HIS A 78 -6.37 -11.62 -21.75
CA HIS A 78 -5.32 -12.64 -21.68
C HIS A 78 -5.35 -13.37 -20.34
N ARG A 79 -5.90 -14.59 -20.32
CA ARG A 79 -6.12 -15.41 -19.11
C ARG A 79 -4.89 -15.61 -18.21
N ARG A 80 -3.67 -15.47 -18.72
CA ARG A 80 -2.44 -15.63 -17.92
C ARG A 80 -2.33 -14.59 -16.79
N TRP A 81 -2.92 -13.41 -16.96
CA TRP A 81 -2.96 -12.39 -15.91
C TRP A 81 -3.71 -12.87 -14.66
N GLY A 82 -4.68 -13.78 -14.80
CA GLY A 82 -5.39 -14.37 -13.67
C GLY A 82 -4.50 -15.15 -12.70
N ALA A 83 -3.34 -15.66 -13.15
CA ALA A 83 -2.39 -16.37 -12.28
C ALA A 83 -1.59 -15.43 -11.36
N VAL A 84 -1.59 -14.12 -11.61
CA VAL A 84 -0.90 -13.11 -10.79
C VAL A 84 -1.76 -12.70 -9.58
N ALA A 85 -3.09 -12.76 -9.70
CA ALA A 85 -4.00 -12.40 -8.61
C ALA A 85 -3.78 -13.21 -7.31
N PRO A 86 -3.57 -14.54 -7.33
CA PRO A 86 -3.22 -15.29 -6.11
C PRO A 86 -1.97 -14.78 -5.38
N VAL A 87 -0.97 -14.28 -6.12
CA VAL A 87 0.25 -13.70 -5.52
C VAL A 87 -0.09 -12.39 -4.79
N GLY A 88 -0.89 -11.53 -5.41
CA GLY A 88 -1.38 -10.33 -4.74
C GLY A 88 -2.25 -10.63 -3.51
N GLY A 89 -3.08 -11.67 -3.58
CA GLY A 89 -3.85 -12.18 -2.42
C GLY A 89 -2.95 -12.69 -1.30
N ALA A 90 -1.86 -13.40 -1.61
CA ALA A 90 -0.89 -13.84 -0.62
C ALA A 90 -0.19 -12.65 0.07
N CYS A 91 0.16 -11.60 -0.69
CA CYS A 91 0.68 -10.35 -0.11
C CYS A 91 -0.34 -9.73 0.86
N PHE A 92 -1.64 -9.72 0.53
CA PHE A 92 -2.66 -9.26 1.47
C PHE A 92 -2.75 -10.09 2.75
N LEU A 93 -2.70 -11.42 2.65
CA LEU A 93 -2.71 -12.29 3.83
C LEU A 93 -1.49 -12.03 4.73
N LEU A 94 -0.30 -11.92 4.14
CA LEU A 94 0.93 -11.58 4.87
C LEU A 94 0.86 -10.17 5.48
N GLY A 95 0.25 -9.21 4.78
CA GLY A 95 0.05 -7.85 5.26
C GLY A 95 -0.84 -7.81 6.50
N TRP A 96 -1.94 -8.55 6.50
CA TRP A 96 -2.80 -8.71 7.68
C TRP A 96 -2.09 -9.42 8.84
N ALA A 97 -1.29 -10.46 8.55
CA ALA A 97 -0.50 -11.15 9.58
C ALA A 97 0.55 -10.22 10.22
N ALA A 98 1.26 -9.45 9.40
CA ALA A 98 2.23 -8.46 9.87
C ALA A 98 1.56 -7.35 10.69
N LEU A 99 0.37 -6.89 10.28
CA LEU A 99 -0.40 -5.90 11.04
C LEU A 99 -0.85 -6.45 12.40
N ALA A 100 -1.30 -7.71 12.46
CA ALA A 100 -1.66 -8.37 13.71
C ALA A 100 -0.45 -8.52 14.64
N LEU A 101 0.74 -8.87 14.11
CA LEU A 101 1.98 -8.93 14.88
C LEU A 101 2.39 -7.55 15.41
N ALA A 102 2.22 -6.49 14.62
CA ALA A 102 2.48 -5.14 15.06
C ALA A 102 1.56 -4.74 16.22
N ALA A 103 0.27 -5.05 16.12
CA ALA A 103 -0.70 -4.77 17.18
C ALA A 103 -0.46 -5.60 18.45
N ALA A 104 0.04 -6.84 18.31
CA ALA A 104 0.37 -7.70 19.44
C ALA A 104 1.71 -7.36 20.14
N SER A 105 2.57 -6.59 19.47
CA SER A 105 3.87 -6.17 19.99
C SER A 105 3.91 -4.71 20.46
N ALA A 106 2.79 -3.99 20.32
CA ALA A 106 2.57 -2.64 20.83
C ALA A 106 1.99 -2.68 22.26
#